data_AF-A0AAD2CMJ8-F1
#
_entry.id   AF-A0AAD2CMJ8-F1
#
_cell.length_a   1.000
_cell.length_b   1.000
_cell.length_c   1.000
_cell.angle_alpha   90.00
_cell.angle_beta   90.00
_cell.angle_gamma   90.00
#
_symmetry.space_group_name_H-M   'P 1'
#
loop_
_entity.id
_entity.type
_entity.pdbx_description
1 polymer ?
#
loop_
_entity_poly.entity_id
_entity_poly.type
_entity_poly.pdbx_seq_one_letter_code
_entity_poly.pdbx_strand_id
1 'polypeptide(L)'
;MQFIQSRRIERDPFGLLDHVIMDSGCTNTTICNGELMHGLHQAEKELDMHTNVDSRVLDEEGFLGQFPPPVYFDEDRIANVLAMREMIAAGYRITVDTDFDNAFVVHCDGDRQMQFVNCKGVYVLEQLGADVKPCAKETSAMYR
;
A
#
# COMPACT_ATOMS: atom_id res chain seq x y z
N MET A 1 -7.09 11.95 -25.11
CA MET A 1 -7.82 11.54 -23.89
C MET A 1 -8.43 10.15 -23.98
N GLN A 2 -9.21 9.79 -25.02
CA GLN A 2 -9.85 8.44 -25.11
C GLN A 2 -8.88 7.25 -25.09
N PHE A 3 -7.71 7.35 -25.76
CA PHE A 3 -6.70 6.27 -25.79
C PHE A 3 -6.01 5.97 -24.44
N ILE A 4 -5.90 6.96 -23.56
CA ILE A 4 -5.26 6.79 -22.24
C ILE A 4 -6.26 6.12 -21.28
N GLN A 5 -7.52 6.56 -21.30
CA GLN A 5 -8.59 5.91 -20.53
C GLN A 5 -8.82 4.46 -20.96
N SER A 6 -8.80 4.15 -22.26
CA SER A 6 -9.00 2.78 -22.73
C SER A 6 -7.88 1.83 -22.28
N ARG A 7 -6.60 2.27 -22.29
CA ARG A 7 -5.48 1.47 -21.76
C ARG A 7 -5.52 1.29 -20.25
N ARG A 8 -5.97 2.31 -19.51
CA ARG A 8 -6.13 2.22 -18.05
C ARG A 8 -7.20 1.22 -17.65
N ILE A 9 -8.33 1.19 -18.37
CA ILE A 9 -9.41 0.19 -18.17
C ILE A 9 -8.93 -1.23 -18.55
N GLU A 10 -8.13 -1.39 -19.61
CA GLU A 10 -7.55 -2.70 -19.97
C GLU A 10 -6.58 -3.23 -18.90
N ARG A 11 -5.77 -2.36 -18.31
CA ARG A 11 -4.80 -2.73 -17.27
C ARG A 11 -5.42 -2.87 -15.87
N ASP A 12 -6.55 -2.21 -15.63
CA ASP A 12 -7.19 -2.13 -14.32
C ASP A 12 -8.73 -2.26 -14.39
N PRO A 13 -9.23 -3.47 -14.66
CA PRO A 13 -10.67 -3.72 -14.77
C PRO A 13 -11.41 -3.60 -13.42
N PHE A 14 -10.68 -3.45 -12.31
CA PHE A 14 -11.24 -3.41 -10.96
C PHE A 14 -11.02 -2.06 -10.23
N GLY A 15 -10.34 -1.09 -10.86
CA GLY A 15 -10.05 0.22 -10.27
C GLY A 15 -8.93 0.22 -9.22
N LEU A 16 -8.12 -0.83 -9.16
CA LEU A 16 -7.06 -1.02 -8.16
C LEU A 16 -5.86 -0.09 -8.31
N LEU A 17 -5.68 0.57 -9.46
CA LEU A 17 -4.64 1.59 -9.62
C LEU A 17 -4.89 2.80 -8.72
N ASP A 18 -6.15 3.06 -8.37
CA ASP A 18 -6.54 4.18 -7.51
C ASP A 18 -6.71 3.77 -6.04
N HIS A 19 -6.47 2.50 -5.71
CA HIS A 19 -6.64 1.96 -4.38
C HIS A 19 -5.33 1.33 -3.85
N VAL A 20 -5.15 1.38 -2.54
CA VAL A 20 -4.08 0.65 -1.83
C VAL A 20 -4.69 -0.56 -1.16
N ILE A 21 -4.18 -1.74 -1.47
CA ILE A 21 -4.64 -3.02 -0.91
C ILE A 21 -3.79 -3.35 0.32
N MET A 22 -4.41 -3.83 1.40
CA MET A 22 -3.67 -4.50 2.47
C MET A 22 -3.52 -5.98 2.11
N ASP A 23 -2.29 -6.46 1.99
CA ASP A 23 -1.99 -7.85 1.67
C ASP A 23 -1.16 -8.51 2.77
N SER A 24 -1.67 -9.61 3.31
CA SER A 24 -0.97 -10.45 4.29
C SER A 24 -0.02 -11.46 3.65
N GLY A 25 -0.13 -11.68 2.34
CA GLY A 25 0.65 -12.64 1.57
C GLY A 25 1.94 -12.08 0.95
N CYS A 26 2.19 -10.78 1.08
CA CYS A 26 3.40 -10.14 0.56
C CYS A 26 4.39 -9.74 1.66
N THR A 27 5.67 -9.65 1.31
CA THR A 27 6.75 -9.32 2.25
C THR A 27 7.10 -7.83 2.29
N ASN A 28 6.79 -7.12 1.20
CA ASN A 28 7.19 -5.74 0.95
C ASN A 28 6.05 -4.96 0.29
N THR A 29 5.92 -3.68 0.66
CA THR A 29 4.98 -2.74 0.04
C THR A 29 5.49 -2.31 -1.33
N THR A 30 4.60 -2.37 -2.34
CA THR A 30 4.89 -1.97 -3.71
C THR A 30 3.76 -1.12 -4.27
N ILE A 31 4.09 0.03 -4.83
CA ILE A 31 3.13 1.00 -5.38
C ILE A 31 3.38 1.15 -6.87
N CYS A 32 2.32 1.12 -7.67
CA CYS A 32 2.40 1.24 -9.13
C CYS A 32 1.85 2.58 -9.64
N ASN A 33 0.97 3.20 -8.86
CA ASN A 33 0.44 4.51 -9.19
C ASN A 33 1.37 5.61 -8.65
N GLY A 34 2.14 6.21 -9.56
CA GLY A 34 3.05 7.32 -9.24
C GLY A 34 2.37 8.55 -8.65
N GLU A 35 1.05 8.74 -8.84
CA GLU A 35 0.29 9.84 -8.22
C GLU A 35 0.15 9.68 -6.70
N LEU A 36 0.32 8.45 -6.18
CA LEU A 36 0.30 8.16 -4.75
C LEU A 36 1.67 8.34 -4.08
N MET A 37 2.72 8.51 -4.89
CA MET A 37 4.11 8.53 -4.46
C MET A 37 4.69 9.94 -4.57
N HIS A 38 5.65 10.24 -3.71
CA HIS A 38 6.50 11.42 -3.86
C HIS A 38 7.95 11.08 -3.54
N GLY A 39 8.88 11.91 -4.03
CA GLY A 39 10.31 11.72 -3.77
C GLY A 39 10.87 10.40 -4.31
N LEU A 40 10.50 9.98 -5.52
CA LEU A 40 11.06 8.80 -6.16
C LEU A 40 12.58 8.93 -6.34
N HIS A 41 13.31 7.87 -6.02
CA HIS A 41 14.76 7.77 -6.10
C HIS A 41 15.19 6.30 -6.26
N GLN A 42 16.47 6.11 -6.59
CA GLN A 42 17.07 4.77 -6.61
C GLN A 42 17.09 4.17 -5.20
N ALA A 43 16.66 2.92 -5.11
CA ALA A 43 16.57 2.20 -3.85
C ALA A 43 17.96 1.93 -3.28
N GLU A 44 18.11 2.05 -1.95
CA GLU A 44 19.37 1.65 -1.28
C GLU A 44 19.68 0.17 -1.53
N LYS A 45 18.63 -0.64 -1.63
CA LYS A 45 18.71 -2.06 -1.92
C LYS A 45 17.65 -2.45 -2.93
N GLU A 46 18.06 -3.12 -4.00
CA GLU A 46 17.14 -3.71 -4.96
C GLU A 46 16.26 -4.80 -4.31
N LEU A 47 14.99 -4.83 -4.70
CA LEU A 47 14.07 -5.91 -4.34
C LEU A 47 13.98 -6.90 -5.51
N ASP A 48 14.56 -8.08 -5.31
CA ASP A 48 14.27 -9.23 -6.16
C ASP A 48 12.90 -9.81 -5.80
N MET A 49 11.88 -9.34 -6.51
CA MET A 49 10.49 -9.70 -6.26
C MET A 49 10.16 -11.00 -6.97
N HIS A 50 9.72 -11.99 -6.20
CA HIS A 50 9.12 -13.21 -6.72
C HIS A 50 7.64 -13.28 -6.39
N THR A 51 6.81 -13.51 -7.40
CA THR A 51 5.38 -13.77 -7.26
C THR A 51 5.03 -15.14 -7.82
N ASN A 52 3.79 -15.58 -7.59
CA ASN A 52 3.28 -16.85 -8.12
C ASN A 52 3.27 -16.93 -9.65
N VAL A 53 3.26 -15.78 -10.34
CA VAL A 53 3.18 -15.70 -11.81
C VAL A 53 4.50 -15.28 -12.45
N ASP A 54 5.31 -14.48 -11.77
CA ASP A 54 6.51 -13.87 -12.38
C ASP A 54 7.53 -13.39 -11.33
N SER A 55 8.74 -13.08 -11.77
CA SER A 55 9.80 -12.45 -10.97
C SER A 55 10.40 -11.23 -11.65
N ARG A 56 10.73 -10.19 -10.89
CA ARG A 56 11.47 -9.02 -11.40
C ARG A 56 12.21 -8.28 -10.30
N VAL A 57 13.20 -7.50 -10.72
CA VAL A 57 13.96 -6.62 -9.83
C VAL A 57 13.33 -5.24 -9.82
N LEU A 58 13.10 -4.70 -8.62
CA LEU A 58 12.71 -3.30 -8.42
C LEU A 58 13.89 -2.55 -7.81
N ASP A 59 14.25 -1.43 -8.42
CA ASP A 59 15.39 -0.59 -8.08
C ASP A 59 14.99 0.86 -7.78
N GLU A 60 13.69 1.17 -7.77
CA GLU A 60 13.17 2.48 -7.38
C GLU A 60 12.32 2.40 -6.12
N GLU A 61 12.46 3.41 -5.25
CA GLU A 61 11.66 3.60 -4.05
C GLU A 61 11.21 5.06 -3.91
N GLY A 62 10.19 5.29 -3.10
CA GLY A 62 9.73 6.63 -2.75
C GLY A 62 8.80 6.59 -1.55
N PHE A 63 8.12 7.70 -1.30
CA PHE A 63 7.31 7.87 -0.09
C PHE A 63 5.82 7.80 -0.42
N LEU A 64 5.11 6.92 0.30
CA LEU A 64 3.65 6.81 0.26
C LEU A 64 3.03 7.72 1.32
N GLY A 65 2.65 8.94 0.94
CA GLY A 65 2.16 9.95 1.88
C GLY A 65 3.15 10.20 3.04
N GLN A 66 2.71 10.03 4.27
CA GLN A 66 3.50 10.05 5.52
C GLN A 66 3.83 8.64 6.08
N PHE A 67 3.69 7.57 5.28
CA PHE A 67 4.12 6.24 5.72
C PHE A 67 5.63 6.30 6.01
N PRO A 68 6.13 5.84 7.18
CA PRO A 68 7.46 6.21 7.62
C PRO A 68 8.61 5.69 6.74
N PRO A 69 8.64 4.42 6.31
CA PRO A 69 9.69 3.95 5.42
C PRO A 69 9.36 4.25 3.94
N PRO A 70 10.38 4.43 3.10
CA PRO A 70 10.22 4.34 1.65
C PRO A 70 9.62 2.99 1.26
N VAL A 71 8.92 2.97 0.14
CA VAL A 71 8.29 1.78 -0.44
C VAL A 71 8.67 1.65 -1.91
N TYR A 72 8.72 0.42 -2.41
CA TYR A 72 9.15 0.17 -3.78
C TYR A 72 8.12 0.68 -4.78
N PHE A 73 8.63 1.26 -5.87
CA PHE A 73 7.84 1.69 -7.01
C PHE A 73 7.94 0.66 -8.14
N ASP A 74 6.81 0.40 -8.79
CA ASP A 74 6.68 -0.63 -9.81
C ASP A 74 5.61 -0.26 -10.84
N GLU A 75 6.01 0.52 -11.85
CA GLU A 75 5.09 1.07 -12.86
C GLU A 75 4.39 0.01 -13.73
N ASP A 76 4.91 -1.21 -13.77
CA ASP A 76 4.39 -2.32 -14.59
C ASP A 76 3.37 -3.20 -13.86
N ARG A 77 3.11 -2.95 -12.56
CA ARG A 77 2.09 -3.67 -11.78
C ARG A 77 0.67 -3.11 -12.01
N ILE A 78 -0.32 -3.92 -11.62
CA ILE A 78 -1.75 -3.62 -11.77
C ILE A 78 -2.42 -3.21 -10.46
N ALA A 79 -1.67 -3.14 -9.35
CA ALA A 79 -2.21 -2.90 -8.01
C ALA A 79 -1.17 -2.28 -7.08
N ASN A 80 -1.62 -1.36 -6.22
CA ASN A 80 -0.82 -0.83 -5.12
C ASN A 80 -1.04 -1.72 -3.89
N VAL A 81 0.04 -2.27 -3.34
CA VAL A 81 -0.01 -3.27 -2.28
C VAL A 81 0.78 -2.77 -1.09
N LEU A 82 0.11 -2.65 0.06
CA LEU A 82 0.68 -2.40 1.37
C LEU A 82 0.84 -3.72 2.11
N ALA A 83 2.08 -4.03 2.50
CA ALA A 83 2.40 -5.27 3.20
C ALA A 83 1.97 -5.20 4.66
N MET A 84 1.07 -6.09 5.07
CA MET A 84 0.62 -6.20 6.46
C MET A 84 1.80 -6.41 7.42
N ARG A 85 2.81 -7.18 6.98
CA ARG A 85 4.05 -7.40 7.73
C ARG A 85 4.77 -6.10 8.08
N GLU A 86 4.87 -5.15 7.15
CA GLU A 86 5.58 -3.89 7.38
C GLU A 86 4.81 -2.99 8.34
N MET A 87 3.47 -3.01 8.27
CA MET A 87 2.61 -2.34 9.25
C MET A 87 2.81 -2.90 10.66
N ILE A 88 2.83 -4.23 10.80
CA ILE A 88 3.09 -4.90 12.08
C ILE A 88 4.51 -4.58 12.58
N ALA A 89 5.51 -4.60 11.69
CA ALA A 89 6.89 -4.25 12.03
C ALA A 89 7.05 -2.79 12.48
N ALA A 90 6.26 -1.88 11.92
CA ALA A 90 6.14 -0.48 12.37
C ALA A 90 5.33 -0.32 13.67
N GLY A 91 4.86 -1.42 14.26
CA GLY A 91 4.18 -1.45 15.55
C GLY A 91 2.69 -1.12 15.49
N TYR A 92 2.05 -1.18 14.32
CA TYR A 92 0.60 -1.04 14.22
C TYR A 92 -0.10 -2.32 14.69
N ARG A 93 -1.16 -2.16 15.47
CA ARG A 93 -2.11 -3.26 15.73
C ARG A 93 -3.11 -3.31 14.58
N ILE A 94 -3.37 -4.50 14.06
CA ILE A 94 -4.36 -4.72 13.01
C ILE A 94 -5.39 -5.71 13.54
N THR A 95 -6.67 -5.40 13.38
CA THR A 95 -7.78 -6.27 13.76
C THR A 95 -8.72 -6.48 12.58
N VAL A 96 -9.37 -7.64 12.54
CA VAL A 96 -10.47 -7.93 11.64
C VAL A 96 -11.51 -8.73 12.42
N ASP A 97 -12.76 -8.31 12.32
CA ASP A 97 -13.90 -9.02 12.90
C ASP A 97 -15.03 -8.99 11.87
N THR A 98 -15.08 -10.03 11.03
CA THR A 98 -16.01 -10.08 9.90
C THR A 98 -17.47 -10.16 10.30
N ASP A 99 -17.78 -10.45 11.58
CA ASP A 99 -19.16 -10.44 12.09
C ASP A 99 -19.63 -9.01 12.44
N PHE A 100 -18.69 -8.10 12.72
CA PHE A 100 -18.98 -6.71 13.07
C PHE A 100 -18.70 -5.74 11.92
N ASP A 101 -17.49 -5.79 11.36
CA ASP A 101 -17.03 -4.92 10.29
C ASP A 101 -16.09 -5.68 9.35
N ASN A 102 -16.50 -5.82 8.09
CA ASN A 102 -15.75 -6.59 7.09
C ASN A 102 -14.60 -5.76 6.51
N ALA A 103 -13.67 -5.39 7.39
CA ALA A 103 -12.52 -4.55 7.11
C ALA A 103 -11.31 -4.94 7.96
N PHE A 104 -10.10 -4.74 7.43
CA PHE A 104 -8.92 -4.64 8.27
C PHE A 104 -8.87 -3.25 8.89
N VAL A 105 -8.84 -3.19 10.22
CA VAL A 105 -8.71 -1.95 10.98
C VAL A 105 -7.28 -1.84 11.49
N VAL A 106 -6.53 -0.87 10.96
CA VAL A 106 -5.21 -0.49 11.45
C VAL A 106 -5.37 0.54 12.55
N HIS A 107 -4.98 0.18 13.76
CA HIS A 107 -5.04 1.04 14.94
C HIS A 107 -3.83 1.97 14.96
N CYS A 108 -4.12 3.24 14.74
CA CYS A 108 -3.16 4.33 14.68
C CYS A 108 -2.89 4.93 16.07
N ASP A 109 -2.04 5.96 16.12
CA ASP A 109 -1.86 6.73 17.35
C ASP A 109 -3.14 7.48 17.74
N GLY A 110 -3.49 7.39 19.02
CA GLY A 110 -4.73 7.91 19.59
C GLY A 110 -5.95 7.08 19.16
N ASP A 111 -7.06 7.77 18.89
CA ASP A 111 -8.31 7.14 18.43
C ASP A 111 -8.41 7.05 16.89
N ARG A 112 -7.30 7.33 16.18
CA ARG A 112 -7.28 7.27 14.72
C ARG A 112 -7.28 5.81 14.25
N GLN A 113 -7.88 5.58 13.09
CA GLN A 113 -7.90 4.27 12.44
C GLN A 113 -7.79 4.45 10.93
N MET A 114 -7.14 3.50 10.25
CA MET A 114 -7.26 3.31 8.81
C MET A 114 -8.05 2.04 8.56
N GLN A 115 -9.06 2.11 7.71
CA GLN A 115 -9.90 0.96 7.37
C GLN A 115 -9.59 0.50 5.95
N PHE A 116 -9.33 -0.79 5.80
CA PHE A 116 -9.25 -1.43 4.50
C PHE A 116 -10.51 -2.27 4.33
N VAL A 117 -11.45 -1.81 3.54
CA VAL A 117 -12.79 -2.40 3.38
C VAL A 117 -12.79 -3.48 2.31
N ASN A 118 -13.59 -4.54 2.50
CA ASN A 118 -13.71 -5.60 1.51
C ASN A 118 -14.38 -5.07 0.22
N CYS A 119 -13.63 -5.09 -0.87
CA CYS A 119 -14.10 -4.87 -2.23
C CYS A 119 -13.90 -6.16 -3.04
N LYS A 120 -14.98 -6.93 -3.20
CA LYS A 120 -14.99 -8.18 -4.00
C LYS A 120 -13.91 -9.19 -3.58
N GLY A 121 -13.65 -9.31 -2.28
CA GLY A 121 -12.67 -10.24 -1.73
C GLY A 121 -11.25 -9.67 -1.55
N VAL A 122 -11.01 -8.42 -1.93
CA VAL A 122 -9.75 -7.71 -1.71
C VAL A 122 -10.00 -6.52 -0.77
N TYR A 123 -9.12 -6.29 0.20
CA TYR A 123 -9.31 -5.21 1.18
C TYR A 123 -8.57 -3.94 0.76
N VAL A 124 -9.34 -2.91 0.41
CA VAL A 124 -8.82 -1.64 -0.13
C VAL A 124 -8.96 -0.52 0.89
N LEU A 125 -7.96 0.36 0.98
CA LEU A 125 -8.00 1.53 1.87
C LEU A 125 -9.23 2.38 1.55
N GLU A 126 -10.14 2.50 2.51
CA GLU A 126 -11.29 3.38 2.44
C GLU A 126 -10.83 4.82 2.66
N GLN A 127 -11.16 5.70 1.71
CA GLN A 127 -10.84 7.13 1.84
C GLN A 127 -11.70 7.76 2.95
N LEU A 128 -11.18 7.81 4.17
CA LEU A 128 -11.72 8.68 5.22
C LEU A 128 -11.24 10.12 4.99
N GLY A 129 -11.90 10.82 4.04
CA GLY A 129 -11.76 12.27 3.81
C GLY A 129 -10.45 12.71 3.16
N ALA A 130 -10.47 13.86 2.49
CA ALA A 130 -9.37 14.46 1.73
C ALA A 130 -8.10 14.84 2.54
N ASP A 131 -7.97 14.34 3.76
CA ASP A 131 -6.88 14.60 4.71
C ASP A 131 -6.36 13.28 5.34
N VAL A 132 -6.27 12.19 4.56
CA VAL A 132 -5.54 10.99 5.01
C VAL A 132 -4.06 11.35 5.11
N LYS A 133 -3.67 11.91 6.26
CA LYS A 133 -2.32 11.80 6.79
C LYS A 133 -2.17 10.33 7.15
N PRO A 134 -1.42 9.50 6.39
CA PRO A 134 -1.18 8.17 6.86
C PRO A 134 -0.51 8.27 8.22
N CYS A 135 -0.79 7.26 9.01
CA CYS A 135 -0.28 7.18 10.34
C CYS A 135 1.25 7.28 10.32
N ALA A 136 1.78 8.40 10.78
CA ALA A 136 3.13 8.45 11.28
C ALA A 136 3.01 8.18 12.78
N LYS A 137 3.64 7.10 13.25
CA LYS A 137 4.10 7.06 14.62
C LYS A 137 5.33 7.94 14.71
N GLU A 138 5.45 8.74 15.77
CA GLU A 138 6.76 9.29 16.12
C GLU A 138 7.68 8.09 16.36
N THR A 139 8.60 7.82 15.43
CA THR A 139 9.59 6.76 15.57
C THR A 139 10.56 7.13 16.69
N SER A 140 10.15 6.96 17.94
CA SER A 140 11.08 6.91 19.06
C SER A 140 11.66 5.49 19.11
N ALA A 141 12.89 5.36 18.63
CA ALA A 141 13.83 4.27 18.91
C ALA A 141 13.51 2.87 18.32
N MET A 142 13.77 2.67 17.02
CA MET A 142 14.00 1.32 16.44
C MET A 142 15.08 1.32 15.33
N TYR A 143 16.13 2.14 15.50
CA TYR A 143 17.38 2.02 14.73
C TYR A 143 18.57 2.10 15.69
N ARG A 144 18.80 1.00 16.42
CA ARG A 144 20.09 0.66 17.04
C ARG A 144 20.42 -0.78 16.71
#